data_AF-A0A959Q3V1-F1
#
_entry.id   AF-A0A959Q3V1-F1
#
_cell.length_a   1.000
_cell.length_b   1.000
_cell.length_c   1.000
_cell.angle_alpha   90.00
_cell.angle_beta   90.00
_cell.angle_gamma   90.00
#
_symmetry.space_group_name_H-M   'P 1'
#
loop_
_entity.id
_entity.type
_entity.pdbx_description
1 polymer ?
#
loop_
_entity_poly.entity_id
_entity_poly.type
_entity_poly.pdbx_seq_one_letter_code
_entity_poly.pdbx_strand_id
1 'polypeptide(L)'
;MSTVNFGDLLTIFPEVELPLFLDEDSASLFSQNNDPFPEELFDRFLRPLLPEDDEYTEYVPCFRISKDEYHALVIWKASLLTYEYLMLVFDRRGDFLGSERIGGMLVRDEQLFRRVAHFDTDGTINIAEGSSDLKESFDPQASNTYELEILPNGDIYNSRSKLN
;
A
#
# COMPACT_ATOMS: atom_id res chain seq x y z
N MET A 1 -4.75 -13.77 -28.82
CA MET A 1 -4.48 -13.54 -27.39
C MET A 1 -3.45 -12.44 -27.33
N SER A 2 -3.87 -11.24 -26.92
CA SER A 2 -2.95 -10.13 -26.72
C SER A 2 -2.20 -10.41 -25.44
N THR A 3 -0.88 -10.61 -25.51
CA THR A 3 -0.08 -10.81 -24.30
C THR A 3 0.08 -9.46 -23.61
N VAL A 4 -0.67 -9.21 -22.53
CA VAL A 4 -0.46 -8.01 -21.69
C VAL A 4 0.99 -7.94 -21.20
N ASN A 5 1.55 -6.77 -20.99
CA ASN A 5 2.93 -6.58 -20.55
C ASN A 5 2.99 -5.67 -19.31
N PHE A 6 4.18 -5.54 -18.70
CA PHE A 6 4.32 -4.76 -17.47
C PHE A 6 4.01 -3.27 -17.68
N GLY A 7 4.32 -2.71 -18.85
CA GLY A 7 3.92 -1.35 -19.20
C GLY A 7 2.41 -1.16 -19.20
N ASP A 8 1.64 -2.18 -19.61
CA ASP A 8 0.17 -2.15 -19.55
C ASP A 8 -0.34 -2.14 -18.09
N LEU A 9 0.39 -2.77 -17.16
CA LEU A 9 0.07 -2.66 -15.73
C LEU A 9 0.31 -1.23 -15.23
N LEU A 10 1.43 -0.61 -15.61
CA LEU A 10 1.80 0.73 -15.14
C LEU A 10 0.81 1.82 -15.57
N THR A 11 0.08 1.65 -16.68
CA THR A 11 -0.94 2.62 -17.12
C THR A 11 -2.19 2.62 -16.25
N ILE A 12 -2.43 1.56 -15.49
CA ILE A 12 -3.55 1.46 -14.54
C ILE A 12 -3.34 2.36 -13.33
N PHE A 13 -2.08 2.66 -13.00
CA PHE A 13 -1.73 3.44 -11.82
C PHE A 13 -1.40 4.89 -12.20
N PRO A 14 -2.13 5.88 -11.68
CA PRO A 14 -1.75 7.28 -11.86
C PRO A 14 -0.39 7.51 -11.20
N GLU A 15 0.51 8.20 -11.91
CA GLU A 15 1.78 8.62 -11.35
C GLU A 15 1.59 9.84 -10.46
N VAL A 16 2.22 9.84 -9.29
CA VAL A 16 2.11 10.92 -8.31
C VAL A 16 3.49 11.48 -7.96
N GLU A 17 3.50 12.75 -7.56
CA GLU A 17 4.66 13.41 -6.97
C GLU A 17 4.60 13.35 -5.44
N LEU A 18 5.77 13.41 -4.79
CA LEU A 18 5.90 13.46 -3.34
C LEU A 18 5.99 14.93 -2.87
N PRO A 19 5.50 15.27 -1.66
CA PRO A 19 5.01 14.36 -0.62
C PRO A 19 3.53 13.99 -0.80
N LEU A 20 3.11 12.88 -0.18
CA LEU A 20 1.72 12.47 -0.15
C LEU A 20 1.34 11.85 1.20
N PHE A 21 0.07 11.97 1.57
CA PHE A 21 -0.46 11.38 2.80
C PHE A 21 -1.57 10.39 2.45
N LEU A 22 -1.51 9.20 3.05
CA LEU A 22 -2.53 8.17 2.94
C LEU A 22 -3.27 8.06 4.27
N ASP A 23 -4.51 8.51 4.28
CA ASP A 23 -5.43 8.45 5.43
C ASP A 23 -6.65 7.55 5.15
N GLU A 24 -7.61 7.56 6.08
CA GLU A 24 -8.83 6.75 6.00
C GLU A 24 -9.75 7.17 4.84
N ASP A 25 -9.76 8.45 4.47
CA ASP A 25 -10.63 8.99 3.42
C ASP A 25 -10.07 8.71 2.02
N SER A 26 -8.76 8.51 1.92
CA SER A 26 -8.05 8.22 0.68
C SER A 26 -8.63 7.01 -0.07
N ALA A 27 -9.09 5.98 0.65
CA ALA A 27 -9.63 4.75 0.05
C ALA A 27 -10.90 5.03 -0.77
N SER A 28 -11.80 5.83 -0.20
CA SER A 28 -13.04 6.24 -0.87
C SER A 28 -12.76 7.03 -2.15
N LEU A 29 -11.72 7.89 -2.14
CA LEU A 29 -11.30 8.63 -3.33
C LEU A 29 -10.75 7.70 -4.41
N PHE A 30 -9.94 6.70 -4.07
CA PHE A 30 -9.43 5.76 -5.06
C PHE A 30 -10.55 4.90 -5.65
N SER A 31 -11.44 4.35 -4.82
CA SER A 31 -12.57 3.54 -5.29
C SER A 31 -13.54 4.32 -6.20
N GLN A 32 -13.66 5.63 -6.02
CA GLN A 32 -14.52 6.47 -6.86
C GLN A 32 -13.87 6.89 -8.19
N ASN A 33 -12.54 7.08 -8.20
CA ASN A 33 -11.85 7.72 -9.31
C ASN A 33 -11.01 6.77 -10.15
N ASN A 34 -10.60 5.63 -9.59
CA ASN A 34 -9.73 4.69 -10.25
C ASN A 34 -10.53 3.47 -10.73
N ASP A 35 -10.28 3.08 -11.98
CA ASP A 35 -10.91 1.90 -12.54
C ASP A 35 -10.44 0.63 -11.82
N PRO A 36 -11.30 -0.38 -11.67
CA PRO A 36 -10.89 -1.68 -11.15
C PRO A 36 -9.85 -2.33 -12.07
N PHE A 37 -9.06 -3.25 -11.53
CA PHE A 37 -8.07 -3.95 -12.32
C PHE A 37 -8.70 -4.76 -13.47
N PRO A 38 -8.14 -4.66 -14.69
CA PRO A 38 -8.38 -5.66 -15.71
C PRO A 38 -7.89 -7.04 -15.23
N GLU A 39 -8.75 -8.05 -15.30
CA GLU A 39 -8.50 -9.40 -14.77
C GLU A 39 -7.17 -10.00 -15.27
N GLU A 40 -6.88 -9.87 -16.58
CA GLU A 40 -5.65 -10.39 -17.18
C GLU A 40 -4.36 -9.76 -16.59
N LEU A 41 -4.40 -8.47 -16.23
CA LEU A 41 -3.27 -7.78 -15.62
C LEU A 41 -3.11 -8.19 -14.16
N PHE A 42 -4.21 -8.24 -13.42
CA PHE A 42 -4.21 -8.65 -12.02
C PHE A 42 -3.67 -10.07 -11.87
N ASP A 43 -4.22 -11.02 -12.63
CA ASP A 43 -3.87 -12.44 -12.54
C ASP A 43 -2.42 -12.71 -12.90
N ARG A 44 -1.87 -11.95 -13.85
CA ARG A 44 -0.48 -12.13 -14.29
C ARG A 44 0.53 -11.52 -13.33
N PHE A 45 0.29 -10.31 -12.87
CA PHE A 45 1.32 -9.52 -12.19
C PHE A 45 1.10 -9.39 -10.68
N LEU A 46 -0.14 -9.39 -10.21
CA LEU A 46 -0.47 -9.09 -8.82
C LEU A 46 -0.88 -10.37 -8.06
N ARG A 47 -1.76 -11.20 -8.61
CA ARG A 47 -2.25 -12.41 -7.93
C ARG A 47 -1.14 -13.35 -7.44
N PRO A 48 -0.03 -13.58 -8.17
CA PRO A 48 1.06 -14.43 -7.67
C PRO A 48 1.83 -13.86 -6.46
N LEU A 49 1.67 -12.56 -6.18
CA LEU A 49 2.37 -11.82 -5.13
C LEU A 49 1.49 -11.59 -3.89
N LEU A 50 0.19 -11.79 -4.04
CA LEU A 50 -0.81 -11.51 -3.01
C LEU A 50 -1.22 -12.80 -2.30
N PRO A 51 -1.64 -12.72 -1.02
CA PRO A 51 -2.14 -13.89 -0.30
C PRO A 51 -3.36 -14.50 -1.00
N GLU A 52 -3.66 -15.77 -0.70
CA GLU A 52 -4.94 -16.36 -1.10
C GLU A 52 -6.09 -15.63 -0.40
N ASP A 53 -7.01 -15.11 -1.20
CA ASP A 53 -8.15 -14.34 -0.73
C ASP A 53 -9.48 -15.05 -1.03
N ASP A 54 -10.52 -14.62 -0.33
CA ASP A 54 -11.89 -15.07 -0.55
C ASP A 54 -12.62 -14.26 -1.63
N GLU A 55 -13.86 -14.64 -1.91
CA GLU A 55 -14.74 -13.96 -2.88
C GLU A 55 -15.13 -12.53 -2.47
N TYR A 56 -14.85 -12.11 -1.23
CA TYR A 56 -15.20 -10.80 -0.70
C TYR A 56 -14.02 -9.82 -0.71
N THR A 57 -12.85 -10.26 -1.20
CA THR A 57 -11.68 -9.40 -1.27
C THR A 57 -11.66 -8.61 -2.56
N GLU A 58 -11.55 -7.29 -2.41
CA GLU A 58 -11.45 -6.34 -3.51
C GLU A 58 -10.07 -5.68 -3.52
N TYR A 59 -9.58 -5.42 -4.74
CA TYR A 59 -8.35 -4.72 -4.99
C TYR A 59 -8.58 -3.52 -5.89
N VAL A 60 -8.12 -2.36 -5.45
CA VAL A 60 -8.22 -1.10 -6.20
C VAL A 60 -6.81 -0.54 -6.42
N PRO A 61 -6.42 -0.21 -7.66
CA PRO A 61 -5.18 0.51 -7.91
C PRO A 61 -5.27 1.90 -7.28
N CYS A 62 -4.25 2.36 -6.57
CA CYS A 62 -4.23 3.71 -5.98
C CYS A 62 -3.36 4.65 -6.82
N PHE A 63 -2.05 4.43 -6.81
CA PHE A 63 -1.07 5.24 -7.54
C PHE A 63 0.25 4.50 -7.70
N ARG A 64 1.16 5.08 -8.49
CA ARG A 64 2.55 4.63 -8.58
C ARG A 64 3.54 5.77 -8.35
N ILE A 65 4.67 5.43 -7.76
CA ILE A 65 5.86 6.27 -7.70
C ILE A 65 6.88 5.68 -8.68
N SER A 66 7.36 6.51 -9.61
CA SER A 66 8.37 6.15 -10.60
C SER A 66 9.72 6.74 -10.20
N LYS A 67 10.74 5.90 -10.05
CA LYS A 67 12.13 6.31 -9.81
C LYS A 67 13.04 5.62 -10.83
N ASP A 68 14.25 6.13 -11.03
CA ASP A 68 15.14 5.71 -12.12
C ASP A 68 15.31 4.19 -12.25
N GLU A 69 15.36 3.45 -11.15
CA GLU A 69 15.58 2.00 -11.13
C GLU A 69 14.31 1.17 -10.84
N TYR A 70 13.22 1.77 -10.34
CA TYR A 70 12.07 1.01 -9.85
C TYR A 70 10.72 1.72 -10.02
N HIS A 71 9.66 0.92 -9.90
CA HIS A 71 8.29 1.37 -9.73
C HIS A 71 7.74 0.84 -8.40
N ALA A 72 7.23 1.73 -7.56
CA ALA A 72 6.45 1.36 -6.38
C ALA A 72 4.97 1.57 -6.69
N LEU A 73 4.19 0.48 -6.69
CA LEU A 73 2.76 0.47 -6.95
C LEU A 73 2.03 0.34 -5.62
N VAL A 74 1.08 1.24 -5.35
CA VAL A 74 0.23 1.17 -4.17
C VAL A 74 -1.15 0.69 -4.58
N ILE A 75 -1.61 -0.38 -3.90
CA ILE A 75 -2.95 -0.93 -4.04
C ILE A 75 -3.68 -0.85 -2.72
N TRP A 76 -4.98 -0.64 -2.78
CA TRP A 76 -5.88 -0.79 -1.65
C TRP A 76 -6.53 -2.16 -1.70
N LYS A 77 -6.46 -2.90 -0.59
CA LYS A 77 -7.12 -4.19 -0.37
C LYS A 77 -8.26 -3.98 0.60
N ALA A 78 -9.48 -4.35 0.21
CA ALA A 78 -10.62 -4.42 1.10
C ALA A 78 -11.02 -5.87 1.29
N SER A 79 -11.15 -6.30 2.54
CA SER A 79 -11.59 -7.64 2.92
C SER A 79 -12.36 -7.58 4.23
N LEU A 80 -12.91 -8.70 4.70
CA LEU A 80 -13.69 -8.73 5.92
C LEU A 80 -12.88 -8.20 7.11
N LEU A 81 -13.34 -7.09 7.70
CA LEU A 81 -12.73 -6.43 8.86
C LEU A 81 -11.28 -5.95 8.67
N THR A 82 -10.77 -5.94 7.42
CA THR A 82 -9.39 -5.60 7.10
C THR A 82 -9.33 -4.79 5.82
N TYR A 83 -8.81 -3.57 5.91
CA TYR A 83 -8.66 -2.62 4.81
C TYR A 83 -7.22 -2.11 4.81
N GLU A 84 -6.44 -2.39 3.79
CA GLU A 84 -4.99 -2.18 3.85
C GLU A 84 -4.44 -1.57 2.56
N TYR A 85 -3.43 -0.70 2.72
CA TYR A 85 -2.60 -0.25 1.61
C TYR A 85 -1.36 -1.12 1.54
N LEU A 86 -1.19 -1.79 0.40
CA LEU A 86 -0.01 -2.59 0.09
C LEU A 86 0.82 -1.84 -0.95
N MET A 87 2.11 -1.69 -0.67
CA MET A 87 3.09 -1.19 -1.61
C MET A 87 3.85 -2.38 -2.20
N LEU A 88 3.89 -2.47 -3.53
CA LEU A 88 4.58 -3.50 -4.30
C LEU A 88 5.68 -2.82 -5.12
N VAL A 89 6.92 -3.27 -4.99
CA VAL A 89 8.07 -2.68 -5.67
C VAL A 89 8.55 -3.63 -6.77
N PHE A 90 8.74 -3.08 -7.96
CA PHE A 90 9.22 -3.76 -9.14
C PHE A 90 10.41 -3.00 -9.73
N ASP A 91 11.35 -3.71 -10.36
CA ASP A 91 12.37 -3.06 -11.17
C ASP A 91 11.78 -2.49 -12.49
N ARG A 92 12.59 -1.79 -13.29
CA ARG A 92 12.16 -1.27 -14.61
C ARG A 92 11.75 -2.35 -15.62
N ARG A 93 12.12 -3.61 -15.39
CA ARG A 93 11.82 -4.75 -16.28
C ARG A 93 10.51 -5.44 -15.88
N GLY A 94 9.97 -5.11 -14.70
CA GLY A 94 8.77 -5.71 -14.14
C GLY A 94 9.06 -6.93 -13.25
N ASP A 95 10.30 -7.15 -12.86
CA ASP A 95 10.68 -8.17 -11.89
C ASP A 95 10.32 -7.66 -10.47
N PHE A 96 9.64 -8.50 -9.68
CA PHE A 96 9.22 -8.14 -8.32
C PHE A 96 10.41 -8.10 -7.35
N LEU A 97 10.53 -7.01 -6.60
CA LEU A 97 11.61 -6.77 -5.64
C LEU A 97 11.16 -6.96 -4.19
N GLY A 98 9.92 -6.59 -3.87
CA GLY A 98 9.40 -6.72 -2.52
C GLY A 98 8.08 -6.00 -2.29
N SER A 99 7.51 -6.21 -1.10
CA SER A 99 6.24 -5.59 -0.71
C SER A 99 6.22 -5.22 0.76
N GLU A 100 5.49 -4.17 1.11
CA GLU A 100 5.24 -3.79 2.50
C GLU A 100 3.83 -3.24 2.68
N ARG A 101 3.24 -3.48 3.86
CA ARG A 101 1.96 -2.89 4.22
C ARG A 101 2.21 -1.50 4.79
N ILE A 102 1.74 -0.47 4.11
CA ILE A 102 2.06 0.91 4.49
C ILE A 102 0.93 1.60 5.25
N GLY A 103 -0.31 1.14 5.14
CA GLY A 103 -1.45 1.79 5.80
C GLY A 103 -2.69 0.92 5.90
N GLY A 104 -3.73 1.48 6.52
CA GLY A 104 -5.05 0.89 6.64
C GLY A 104 -5.44 0.51 8.08
N MET A 105 -6.48 -0.30 8.21
CA MET A 105 -7.01 -0.77 9.48
C MET A 105 -7.34 -2.26 9.46
N LEU A 106 -7.23 -2.90 10.62
CA LEU A 106 -7.75 -4.24 10.84
C LEU A 106 -8.42 -4.33 12.21
N VAL A 107 -9.51 -5.08 12.27
CA VAL A 107 -10.19 -5.40 13.53
C VAL A 107 -9.87 -6.83 13.92
N ARG A 108 -9.30 -7.01 15.12
CA ARG A 108 -8.98 -8.32 15.69
C ARG A 108 -9.25 -8.27 17.19
N ASP A 109 -9.94 -9.30 17.72
CA ASP A 109 -10.17 -9.46 19.16
C ASP A 109 -10.81 -8.23 19.86
N GLU A 110 -11.82 -7.62 19.22
CA GLU A 110 -12.45 -6.34 19.66
C GLU A 110 -11.53 -5.10 19.67
N GLN A 111 -10.33 -5.21 19.10
CA GLN A 111 -9.38 -4.11 18.95
C GLN A 111 -9.31 -3.64 17.50
N LEU A 112 -9.26 -2.33 17.32
CA LEU A 112 -9.02 -1.67 16.05
C LEU A 112 -7.57 -1.24 15.97
N PHE A 113 -6.82 -1.81 15.03
CA PHE A 113 -5.47 -1.38 14.71
C PHE A 113 -5.52 -0.48 13.49
N ARG A 114 -4.80 0.65 13.53
CA ARG A 114 -4.72 1.63 12.46
C ARG A 114 -3.27 1.89 12.11
N ARG A 115 -3.00 2.04 10.82
CA ARG A 115 -1.70 2.38 10.24
C ARG A 115 -1.91 3.49 9.21
N VAL A 116 -1.14 4.56 9.32
CA VAL A 116 -1.20 5.74 8.43
C VAL A 116 0.19 6.00 7.89
N ALA A 117 0.29 6.29 6.58
CA ALA A 117 1.56 6.54 5.90
C ALA A 117 1.65 7.99 5.41
N HIS A 118 2.79 8.60 5.65
CA HIS A 118 3.21 9.87 5.08
C HIS A 118 4.49 9.66 4.28
N PHE A 119 4.45 9.98 2.99
CA PHE A 119 5.62 9.94 2.12
C PHE A 119 6.22 11.33 2.03
N ASP A 120 7.48 11.46 2.38
CA ASP A 120 8.23 12.71 2.29
C ASP A 120 8.85 12.91 0.90
N THR A 121 9.31 14.13 0.64
CA THR A 121 9.88 14.53 -0.65
C THR A 121 11.13 13.74 -1.04
N ASP A 122 11.89 13.27 -0.06
CA ASP A 122 13.10 12.45 -0.27
C ASP A 122 12.81 10.97 -0.53
N GLY A 123 11.54 10.54 -0.40
CA GLY A 123 11.13 9.15 -0.57
C GLY A 123 11.04 8.35 0.73
N THR A 124 11.35 8.96 1.87
CA THR A 124 11.11 8.36 3.19
C THR A 124 9.61 8.19 3.42
N ILE A 125 9.21 7.05 4.00
CA ILE A 125 7.81 6.76 4.34
C ILE A 125 7.71 6.63 5.86
N ASN A 126 7.10 7.64 6.47
CA ASN A 126 6.79 7.65 7.89
C ASN A 126 5.46 6.95 8.13
N ILE A 127 5.48 5.89 8.94
CA ILE A 127 4.31 5.11 9.31
C ILE A 127 4.03 5.29 10.78
N ALA A 128 2.84 5.78 11.11
CA ALA A 128 2.30 5.77 12.47
C ALA A 128 1.31 4.61 12.61
N GLU A 129 1.45 3.82 13.68
CA GLU A 129 0.58 2.68 13.98
C GLU A 129 0.06 2.79 15.41
N GLY A 130 -1.23 2.61 15.61
CA GLY A 130 -1.85 2.59 16.92
C GLY A 130 -2.96 1.56 17.02
N SER A 131 -3.39 1.27 18.24
CA SER A 131 -4.52 0.39 18.51
C SER A 131 -5.44 1.01 19.55
N SER A 132 -6.74 0.82 19.39
CA SER A 132 -7.74 1.19 20.39
C SER A 132 -8.77 0.08 20.53
N ASP A 133 -9.39 -0.04 21.71
CA ASP A 133 -10.58 -0.86 21.85
C ASP A 133 -11.71 -0.24 21.02
N LEU A 134 -12.58 -1.06 20.41
CA LEU A 134 -13.69 -0.58 19.59
C LEU A 134 -14.68 0.33 20.34
N LYS A 135 -14.63 0.32 21.68
CA LYS A 135 -15.53 1.05 22.59
C LYS A 135 -14.91 2.31 23.19
N GLU A 136 -13.60 2.54 23.00
CA GLU A 136 -12.87 3.67 23.61
C GLU A 136 -12.27 4.61 22.55
N SER A 137 -12.00 5.86 22.93
CA SER A 137 -11.38 6.86 22.07
C SER A 137 -9.89 6.56 21.85
N PHE A 138 -9.41 6.72 20.61
CA PHE A 138 -8.01 6.57 20.22
C PHE A 138 -7.04 7.30 21.17
N ASP A 139 -6.02 6.60 21.68
CA ASP A 139 -4.92 7.18 22.48
C ASP A 139 -3.69 7.44 21.58
N PRO A 140 -3.38 8.71 21.25
CA PRO A 140 -2.23 9.06 20.42
C PRO A 140 -0.87 8.69 21.05
N GLN A 141 -0.81 8.54 22.38
CA GLN A 141 0.43 8.25 23.12
C GLN A 141 0.86 6.78 23.02
N ALA A 142 -0.04 5.87 22.60
CA ALA A 142 0.24 4.45 22.45
C ALA A 142 0.72 4.07 21.03
N SER A 143 1.08 5.05 20.20
CA SER A 143 1.45 4.83 18.81
C SER A 143 2.93 4.44 18.63
N ASN A 144 3.19 3.44 17.78
CA ASN A 144 4.52 3.13 17.28
C ASN A 144 4.76 3.90 15.98
N THR A 145 5.96 4.46 15.82
CA THR A 145 6.38 5.04 14.55
C THR A 145 7.45 4.17 13.90
N TYR A 146 7.32 3.97 12.59
CA TYR A 146 8.27 3.25 11.76
C TYR A 146 8.67 4.16 10.61
N GLU A 147 9.92 4.06 10.22
CA GLU A 147 10.43 4.72 9.04
C GLU A 147 10.77 3.63 8.02
N LEU A 148 10.20 3.73 6.83
CA LEU A 148 10.61 2.92 5.69
C LEU A 148 11.36 3.80 4.70
N GLU A 149 12.35 3.21 4.06
CA GLU A 149 13.05 3.80 2.92
C GLU A 149 13.05 2.78 1.79
N ILE A 150 12.75 3.22 0.56
CA ILE A 150 13.03 2.43 -0.63
C ILE A 150 14.40 2.88 -1.15
N LEU A 151 15.38 2.01 -1.05
CA LEU A 151 16.74 2.29 -1.50
C LEU A 151 16.78 2.48 -3.03
N PRO A 152 17.83 3.13 -3.58
CA PRO A 152 17.91 3.38 -5.02
C PRO A 152 17.81 2.13 -5.90
N ASN A 153 18.13 0.94 -5.38
CA ASN A 153 18.01 -0.33 -6.07
C ASN A 153 16.61 -0.99 -5.94
N GLY A 154 15.67 -0.35 -5.24
CA GLY A 154 14.32 -0.84 -4.98
C GLY A 154 14.15 -1.69 -3.73
N ASP A 155 15.23 -1.95 -2.96
CA ASP A 155 15.11 -2.67 -1.69
C ASP A 155 14.36 -1.83 -0.65
N ILE A 156 13.48 -2.48 0.12
CA ILE A 156 12.75 -1.83 1.22
C ILE A 156 13.54 -2.02 2.52
N TYR A 157 13.94 -0.91 3.13
CA TYR A 157 14.58 -0.88 4.45
C TYR A 157 13.60 -0.34 5.50
N ASN A 158 13.60 -0.93 6.70
CA ASN A 158 12.74 -0.52 7.81
C ASN A 158 13.59 -0.20 9.05
N SER A 159 13.43 1.01 9.57
CA SER A 159 14.00 1.43 10.86
C SER A 159 12.87 1.64 11.87
N ARG A 160 12.97 0.98 13.03
CA ARG A 160 11.96 1.09 14.10
C ARG A 160 12.45 2.03 15.19
N SER A 161 11.68 3.09 15.44
CA SER A 161 11.89 4.00 16.57
C SER A 161 10.69 3.89 17.52
N LYS A 162 10.88 3.29 18.70
CA LYS A 162 9.87 3.41 19.76
C LYS A 162 9.97 4.83 20.34
N LEU A 163 8.93 5.64 20.18
CA LEU A 163 8.77 6.84 20.99
C LEU A 163 8.49 6.36 22.43
N ASN A 164 9.42 6.70 23.35
CA ASN A 164 9.30 6.42 24.78
C ASN A 164 8.47 7.48 25.48
#